data_AF-A0A9J5Y6E5-F1
#
_entry.id   AF-A0A9J5Y6E5-F1
#
_cell.length_a   1.000
_cell.length_b   1.000
_cell.length_c   1.000
_cell.angle_alpha   90.00
_cell.angle_beta   90.00
_cell.angle_gamma   90.00
#
_symmetry.space_group_name_H-M   'P 1'
#
loop_
_entity.id
_entity.type
_entity.pdbx_description
1 polymer ?
#
loop_
_entity_poly.entity_id
_entity_poly.type
_entity_poly.pdbx_seq_one_letter_code
_entity_poly.pdbx_strand_id
1 'polypeptide(L)'
;VIQKGSAIFLKLILCDVIGSFTSCSLHEVCGAKIQEGTLGSKPAAKLLGKLRPPYWFSANLHYKFASLIQHERDGHSTKFLALDKCLPGRNFLHVIEIESRPGPHELQLDEEWLAITRKFNVVLPLKIRNANYNNVHLDIEQCRQFVRNKLQTRGSKSFEFVQTTPCYKPSQPVADAVFHGFYKNPQTKALLQFLELKYLLNKMSESRKLATSLAPLISGYSSFVP
;
A
#
# COMPACT_ATOMS: atom_id res chain seq x y z
N VAL A 1 10.50 14.33 23.35
CA VAL A 1 9.29 14.29 24.20
C VAL A 1 8.09 14.27 23.28
N ILE A 2 7.60 13.08 22.93
CA ILE A 2 6.33 12.91 22.19
C ILE A 2 5.35 12.35 23.21
N GLN A 3 4.64 13.26 23.89
CA GLN A 3 3.57 12.88 24.81
C GLN A 3 2.28 12.68 24.01
N LYS A 4 1.64 11.53 24.28
CA LYS A 4 0.22 11.17 24.08
C LYS A 4 -0.40 11.40 22.69
N GLY A 5 -0.78 10.29 22.04
CA GLY A 5 -1.98 10.25 21.19
C GLY A 5 -1.80 10.32 19.68
N SER A 6 -0.58 10.22 19.12
CA SER A 6 -0.40 10.21 17.66
C SER A 6 -0.67 8.83 17.06
N ALA A 7 -1.89 8.60 16.59
CA ALA A 7 -2.21 7.44 15.75
C ALA A 7 -1.72 7.69 14.31
N ILE A 8 -0.63 7.02 13.92
CA ILE A 8 -0.15 7.02 12.53
C ILE A 8 -0.96 5.97 11.77
N PHE A 9 -2.01 6.39 11.05
CA PHE A 9 -2.67 5.53 10.08
C PHE A 9 -1.82 5.43 8.82
N LEU A 10 -0.92 4.44 8.77
CA LEU A 10 -0.18 4.12 7.55
C LEU A 10 -0.97 3.12 6.71
N LYS A 11 -1.99 3.62 5.99
CA LYS A 11 -2.49 2.95 4.78
C LYS A 11 -2.19 3.87 3.60
N LEU A 12 -0.91 3.88 3.20
CA LEU A 12 -0.48 4.44 1.92
C LEU A 12 -1.09 3.59 0.81
N ILE A 13 -2.31 3.91 0.40
CA ILE A 13 -2.74 3.64 -0.98
C ILE A 13 -2.02 4.71 -1.81
N LEU A 14 -0.81 4.37 -2.26
CA LEU A 14 -0.10 5.08 -3.32
C LEU A 14 -0.89 4.89 -4.61
N CYS A 15 -1.90 5.72 -4.83
CA CYS A 15 -2.55 5.92 -6.12
C CYS A 15 -3.37 7.21 -6.00
N ASP A 16 -2.83 8.28 -6.58
CA ASP A 16 -3.36 9.65 -6.55
C ASP A 16 -4.85 9.72 -6.90
N VAL A 17 -5.63 10.61 -6.30
CA VAL A 17 -7.01 10.92 -6.76
C VAL A 17 -7.05 12.37 -7.18
N ILE A 18 -7.26 12.65 -8.47
CA ILE A 18 -7.54 14.02 -8.92
C ILE A 18 -8.65 14.01 -9.98
N GLY A 19 -9.91 14.04 -9.53
CA GLY A 19 -11.05 14.44 -10.36
C GLY A 19 -11.25 15.97 -10.30
N SER A 20 -11.98 16.53 -11.25
CA SER A 20 -12.20 17.96 -11.52
C SER A 20 -12.14 18.88 -10.28
N PHE A 21 -10.98 19.45 -10.00
CA PHE A 21 -10.84 20.53 -9.03
C PHE A 21 -10.96 21.87 -9.76
N THR A 22 -11.89 22.69 -9.34
CA THR A 22 -11.94 24.09 -9.76
C THR A 22 -10.80 24.84 -9.07
N SER A 23 -9.97 25.50 -9.88
CA SER A 23 -8.90 26.43 -9.50
C SER A 23 -7.68 25.82 -8.78
N CYS A 24 -6.62 25.48 -9.54
CA CYS A 24 -5.26 25.50 -8.99
C CYS A 24 -4.19 25.78 -10.06
N SER A 25 -3.30 26.71 -9.76
CA SER A 25 -2.12 27.10 -10.55
C SER A 25 -1.02 26.03 -10.46
N LEU A 26 -1.24 24.86 -11.06
CA LEU A 26 -0.18 23.88 -11.32
C LEU A 26 0.55 24.29 -12.61
N HIS A 27 1.71 24.91 -12.48
CA HIS A 27 2.51 25.40 -13.60
C HIS A 27 2.98 24.24 -14.53
N GLU A 28 2.67 24.43 -15.82
CA GLU A 28 3.10 23.77 -17.07
C GLU A 28 3.16 22.25 -17.24
N VAL A 29 3.46 21.41 -16.23
CA VAL A 29 3.65 19.95 -16.47
C VAL A 29 2.35 19.15 -16.33
N CYS A 30 1.43 19.58 -15.48
CA CYS A 30 0.15 18.90 -15.25
C CYS A 30 -1.06 19.66 -15.81
N GLY A 31 -0.87 20.86 -16.37
CA GLY A 31 -1.95 21.75 -16.81
C GLY A 31 -2.95 21.07 -17.76
N ALA A 32 -2.46 20.36 -18.77
CA ALA A 32 -3.31 19.63 -19.73
C ALA A 32 -4.14 18.52 -19.07
N LYS A 33 -3.53 17.69 -18.21
CA LYS A 33 -4.22 16.58 -17.52
C LYS A 33 -5.22 17.08 -16.47
N ILE A 34 -5.00 18.25 -15.89
CA ILE A 34 -5.94 18.90 -14.97
C ILE A 34 -7.14 19.42 -15.74
N GLN A 35 -6.91 20.10 -16.87
CA GLN A 35 -7.97 20.60 -17.75
C GLN A 35 -8.83 19.46 -18.32
N GLU A 36 -8.21 18.32 -18.65
CA GLU A 36 -8.90 17.10 -19.09
C GLU A 36 -9.54 16.30 -17.94
N GLY A 37 -9.26 16.63 -16.67
CA GLY A 37 -9.73 15.87 -15.51
C GLY A 37 -9.17 14.44 -15.44
N THR A 38 -8.01 14.18 -16.04
CA THR A 38 -7.38 12.85 -16.14
C THR A 38 -6.22 12.64 -15.17
N LEU A 39 -5.87 13.64 -14.36
CA LEU A 39 -4.78 13.55 -13.41
C LEU A 39 -5.09 12.53 -12.29
N GLY A 40 -4.11 11.70 -11.92
CA GLY A 40 -4.28 10.68 -10.88
C GLY A 40 -4.95 9.37 -11.34
N SER A 41 -5.49 8.63 -10.38
CA SER A 41 -5.93 7.24 -10.49
C SER A 41 -7.45 7.13 -10.51
N LYS A 42 -8.00 6.76 -11.68
CA LYS A 42 -9.44 6.52 -11.88
C LYS A 42 -10.01 5.50 -10.87
N PRO A 43 -9.36 4.35 -10.59
CA PRO A 43 -9.82 3.43 -9.55
C PRO A 43 -9.90 4.07 -8.16
N ALA A 44 -8.90 4.87 -7.79
CA ALA A 44 -8.88 5.54 -6.50
C ALA A 44 -9.98 6.61 -6.40
N ALA A 45 -10.25 7.36 -7.48
CA ALA A 45 -11.36 8.31 -7.55
C ALA A 45 -12.71 7.60 -7.36
N LYS A 46 -12.89 6.44 -8.00
CA LYS A 46 -14.08 5.59 -7.83
C LYS A 46 -14.23 5.10 -6.38
N LEU A 47 -13.13 4.74 -5.72
CA LEU A 47 -13.14 4.34 -4.31
C LEU A 47 -13.46 5.52 -3.40
N LEU A 48 -12.89 6.70 -3.65
CA LEU A 48 -13.20 7.91 -2.89
C LEU A 48 -14.69 8.26 -2.95
N GLY A 49 -15.29 8.25 -4.15
CA GLY A 49 -16.72 8.52 -4.31
C GLY A 49 -17.63 7.46 -3.69
N LYS A 50 -17.15 6.22 -3.54
CA LYS A 50 -17.90 5.13 -2.89
C LYS A 50 -17.78 5.17 -1.36
N LEU A 51 -16.54 5.20 -0.85
CA LEU A 51 -16.23 5.09 0.58
C LEU A 51 -16.47 6.41 1.31
N ARG A 52 -16.27 7.54 0.64
CA ARG A 52 -16.52 8.90 1.15
C ARG A 52 -15.95 9.11 2.57
N PRO A 53 -14.67 8.75 2.82
CA PRO A 53 -14.09 8.86 4.15
C PRO A 53 -13.98 10.32 4.59
N PRO A 54 -13.92 10.62 5.89
CA PRO A 54 -13.72 12.00 6.37
C PRO A 54 -12.37 12.59 5.95
N TYR A 55 -11.36 11.74 5.76
CA TYR A 55 -10.01 12.12 5.34
C TYR A 55 -9.52 11.21 4.21
N TRP A 56 -8.80 11.78 3.24
CA TRP A 56 -8.09 11.04 2.19
C TRP A 56 -6.67 11.58 2.05
N PHE A 57 -5.69 10.74 2.37
CA PHE A 57 -4.27 11.09 2.26
C PHE A 57 -3.68 10.50 0.99
N SER A 58 -2.89 11.31 0.29
CA SER A 58 -2.18 10.90 -0.91
C SER A 58 -0.74 11.42 -0.90
N ALA A 59 0.09 10.83 -1.73
CA ALA A 59 1.47 11.21 -1.97
C ALA A 59 1.88 10.55 -3.28
N ASN A 60 2.67 11.23 -4.11
CA ASN A 60 3.39 10.73 -5.30
C ASN A 60 3.71 11.90 -6.25
N LEU A 61 2.83 12.89 -6.35
CA LEU A 61 3.00 14.07 -7.22
C LEU A 61 4.06 15.07 -6.73
N HIS A 62 4.73 14.80 -5.59
CA HIS A 62 5.77 15.65 -5.00
C HIS A 62 5.35 17.12 -4.85
N TYR A 63 4.10 17.32 -4.42
CA TYR A 63 3.52 18.63 -4.17
C TYR A 63 2.51 18.52 -3.03
N LYS A 64 2.62 19.44 -2.06
CA LYS A 64 1.63 19.53 -0.98
C LYS A 64 0.37 20.20 -1.50
N PHE A 65 -0.76 19.51 -1.43
CA PHE A 65 -2.05 20.04 -1.86
C PHE A 65 -3.14 19.63 -0.89
N ALA A 66 -3.97 20.58 -0.47
CA ALA A 66 -5.11 20.32 0.39
C ALA A 66 -6.38 20.78 -0.31
N SER A 67 -7.44 19.97 -0.25
CA SER A 67 -8.74 20.31 -0.84
C SER A 67 -9.87 19.71 -0.02
N LEU A 68 -11.05 20.31 -0.15
CA LEU A 68 -12.29 19.74 0.34
C LEU A 68 -13.03 19.11 -0.84
N ILE A 69 -13.40 17.84 -0.72
CA ILE A 69 -14.14 17.12 -1.76
C ILE A 69 -15.58 16.98 -1.28
N GLN A 70 -16.49 17.70 -1.91
CA GLN A 70 -17.90 17.68 -1.57
C GLN A 70 -18.58 16.46 -2.22
N HIS A 71 -19.29 15.66 -1.43
CA HIS A 71 -20.09 14.54 -1.94
C HIS A 71 -21.55 14.98 -2.07
N GLU A 72 -22.12 14.84 -3.28
CA GLU A 72 -23.44 15.40 -3.62
C GLU A 72 -24.60 14.84 -2.77
N ARG A 73 -24.50 13.59 -2.35
CA ARG A 73 -25.67 12.82 -1.91
C ARG A 73 -26.11 13.14 -0.47
N ASP A 74 -25.21 13.62 0.39
CA ASP A 74 -25.46 13.73 1.84
C ASP A 74 -24.82 14.97 2.49
N GLY A 75 -24.27 15.92 1.72
CA GLY A 75 -23.55 17.08 2.26
C GLY A 75 -22.22 16.76 2.98
N HIS A 76 -21.87 15.47 3.10
CA HIS A 76 -20.58 15.01 3.59
C HIS A 76 -19.43 15.48 2.70
N SER A 77 -18.30 15.78 3.32
CA SER A 77 -17.08 16.16 2.63
C SER A 77 -15.89 15.33 3.08
N THR A 78 -14.97 15.09 2.15
CA THR A 78 -13.67 14.48 2.45
C THR A 78 -12.60 15.56 2.46
N LYS A 79 -11.84 15.65 3.54
CA LYS A 79 -10.62 16.45 3.60
C LYS A 79 -9.49 15.70 2.89
N PHE A 80 -9.13 16.15 1.71
CA PHE A 80 -8.05 15.60 0.91
C PHE A 80 -6.73 16.30 1.23
N LEU A 81 -5.66 15.52 1.44
CA LEU A 81 -4.31 16.04 1.63
C LEU A 81 -3.30 15.18 0.86
N ALA A 82 -2.64 15.79 -0.13
CA ALA A 82 -1.44 15.27 -0.75
C ALA A 82 -0.19 15.85 -0.07
N LEU A 83 0.81 15.01 0.19
CA LEU A 83 2.09 15.41 0.78
C LEU A 83 3.23 15.41 -0.24
N ASP A 84 4.22 16.27 0.00
CA ASP A 84 5.45 16.35 -0.78
C ASP A 84 6.48 15.28 -0.33
N LYS A 85 7.54 15.10 -1.12
CA LYS A 85 8.66 14.23 -0.79
C LYS A 85 9.50 14.82 0.33
N CYS A 86 10.06 13.95 1.18
CA CYS A 86 10.99 14.29 2.26
C CYS A 86 12.35 14.78 1.73
N LEU A 87 12.37 15.95 1.07
CA LEU A 87 13.56 16.63 0.59
C LEU A 87 13.78 17.92 1.39
N PRO A 88 15.04 18.41 1.47
CA PRO A 88 15.35 19.68 2.13
C PRO A 88 14.47 20.83 1.62
N GLY A 89 13.95 21.65 2.54
CA GLY A 89 13.15 22.83 2.22
C GLY A 89 11.71 22.55 1.76
N ARG A 90 11.23 21.29 1.80
CA ARG A 90 9.89 20.92 1.36
C ARG A 90 8.91 20.65 2.50
N ASN A 91 7.62 20.83 2.22
CA ASN A 91 6.54 20.58 3.16
C ASN A 91 6.04 19.13 3.09
N PHE A 92 6.84 18.20 3.63
CA PHE A 92 6.58 16.76 3.54
C PHE A 92 5.80 16.18 4.74
N LEU A 93 5.72 16.90 5.85
CA LEU A 93 5.04 16.45 7.08
C LEU A 93 3.85 17.35 7.41
N HIS A 94 2.74 16.73 7.78
CA HIS A 94 1.57 17.41 8.31
C HIS A 94 1.02 16.61 9.49
N VAL A 95 0.81 17.28 10.61
CA VAL A 95 0.22 16.69 11.81
C VAL A 95 -1.24 17.13 11.87
N ILE A 96 -2.13 16.16 12.03
CA ILE A 96 -3.56 16.39 12.20
C ILE A 96 -3.99 15.91 13.57
N GLU A 97 -4.95 16.61 14.14
CA GLU A 97 -5.62 16.20 15.36
C GLU A 97 -6.95 15.54 15.00
N ILE A 98 -7.15 14.32 15.49
CA ILE A 98 -8.38 13.55 15.28
C ILE A 98 -8.96 13.24 16.65
N GLU A 99 -10.18 13.70 16.88
CA GLU A 99 -10.93 13.38 18.08
C GLU A 99 -11.11 11.86 18.19
N SER A 100 -10.79 11.31 19.35
CA SER A 100 -10.91 9.88 19.62
C SER A 100 -11.47 9.64 21.01
N ARG A 101 -12.12 8.49 21.18
CA ARG A 101 -12.62 8.07 22.49
C ARG A 101 -11.42 7.84 23.44
N PRO A 102 -11.58 8.08 24.75
CA PRO A 102 -10.56 7.72 25.73
C PRO A 102 -10.27 6.22 25.69
N GLY A 103 -9.00 5.85 25.67
CA GLY A 103 -8.59 4.45 25.73
C GLY A 103 -7.15 4.25 25.28
N PRO A 104 -6.59 3.05 25.47
CA PRO A 104 -5.34 2.71 24.82
C PRO A 104 -5.55 2.63 23.31
N HIS A 105 -4.85 3.48 22.55
CA HIS A 105 -4.85 3.45 21.09
C HIS A 105 -3.94 2.31 20.59
N GLU A 106 -4.50 1.10 20.48
CA GLU A 106 -3.78 -0.07 19.96
C GLU A 106 -4.10 -0.35 18.49
N LEU A 107 -3.11 -0.86 17.76
CA LEU A 107 -3.30 -1.34 16.38
C LEU A 107 -4.01 -2.69 16.36
N GLN A 108 -5.16 -2.75 15.69
CA GLN A 108 -5.97 -3.95 15.55
C GLN A 108 -6.11 -4.38 14.10
N LEU A 109 -6.29 -5.67 13.90
CA LEU A 109 -6.61 -6.28 12.62
C LEU A 109 -8.08 -6.04 12.29
N ASP A 110 -8.32 -5.53 11.08
CA ASP A 110 -9.65 -5.30 10.55
C ASP A 110 -10.24 -6.59 9.96
N GLU A 111 -11.46 -6.95 10.38
CA GLU A 111 -12.15 -8.18 9.96
C GLU A 111 -12.36 -8.23 8.45
N GLU A 112 -12.84 -7.13 7.85
CA GLU A 112 -13.16 -7.07 6.44
C GLU A 112 -11.89 -7.14 5.56
N TRP A 113 -10.84 -6.42 5.94
CA TRP A 113 -9.55 -6.47 5.26
C TRP A 113 -8.95 -7.88 5.30
N LEU A 114 -9.04 -8.58 6.43
CA LEU A 114 -8.57 -9.96 6.55
C LEU A 114 -9.40 -10.91 5.68
N ALA A 115 -10.72 -10.73 5.62
CA ALA A 115 -11.61 -11.53 4.78
C ALA A 115 -11.31 -11.34 3.29
N ILE A 116 -11.11 -10.10 2.85
CA ILE A 116 -10.67 -9.76 1.49
C ILE A 116 -9.30 -10.40 1.22
N THR A 117 -8.34 -10.22 2.12
CA THR A 117 -6.98 -10.79 1.97
C THR A 117 -7.04 -12.31 1.80
N ARG A 118 -7.83 -13.01 2.61
CA ARG A 118 -8.04 -14.46 2.50
C ARG A 118 -8.70 -14.85 1.19
N LYS A 119 -9.76 -14.16 0.78
CA LYS A 119 -10.50 -14.45 -0.46
C LYS A 119 -9.61 -14.32 -1.69
N PHE A 120 -8.84 -13.25 -1.79
CA PHE A 120 -8.08 -12.91 -3.00
C PHE A 120 -6.68 -13.51 -3.02
N ASN A 121 -6.23 -14.20 -1.96
CA ASN A 121 -4.91 -14.84 -1.93
C ASN A 121 -4.70 -15.85 -3.08
N VAL A 122 -5.75 -16.52 -3.54
CA VAL A 122 -5.67 -17.51 -4.63
C VAL A 122 -5.42 -16.90 -6.01
N VAL A 123 -5.75 -15.62 -6.20
CA VAL A 123 -5.55 -14.87 -7.45
C VAL A 123 -4.43 -13.84 -7.37
N LEU A 124 -3.63 -13.89 -6.29
CA LEU A 124 -2.49 -13.00 -6.12
C LEU A 124 -1.50 -13.21 -7.28
N PRO A 125 -1.21 -12.16 -8.06
CA PRO A 125 -0.38 -12.31 -9.25
C PRO A 125 1.07 -12.58 -8.83
N LEU A 126 1.57 -13.78 -9.15
CA LEU A 126 2.95 -14.18 -8.86
C LEU A 126 3.93 -13.77 -9.97
N LYS A 127 3.45 -13.10 -11.01
CA LYS A 127 4.22 -12.61 -12.15
C LYS A 127 3.81 -11.16 -12.40
N ILE A 128 4.55 -10.45 -13.26
CA ILE A 128 4.27 -9.06 -13.67
C ILE A 128 2.89 -8.92 -14.37
N ARG A 129 2.25 -10.03 -14.76
CA ARG A 129 0.92 -10.01 -15.36
C ARG A 129 -0.14 -9.60 -14.34
N ASN A 130 -1.10 -8.82 -14.81
CA ASN A 130 -2.28 -8.44 -14.03
C ASN A 130 -3.02 -9.70 -13.52
N ALA A 131 -3.56 -9.62 -12.31
CA ALA A 131 -4.42 -10.66 -11.77
C ALA A 131 -5.70 -10.78 -12.61
N ASN A 132 -6.11 -12.01 -12.89
CA ASN A 132 -7.37 -12.28 -13.56
C ASN A 132 -8.47 -12.48 -12.51
N TYR A 133 -9.40 -11.54 -12.46
CA TYR A 133 -10.52 -11.56 -11.52
C TYR A 133 -11.83 -12.09 -12.13
N ASN A 134 -11.86 -12.44 -13.42
CA ASN A 134 -13.10 -12.77 -14.13
C ASN A 134 -13.88 -13.94 -13.51
N ASN A 135 -13.17 -14.89 -12.90
CA ASN A 135 -13.77 -16.08 -12.28
C ASN A 135 -13.83 -16.00 -10.75
N VAL A 136 -13.56 -14.83 -10.17
CA VAL A 136 -13.57 -14.65 -8.71
C VAL A 136 -14.95 -14.18 -8.28
N HIS A 137 -15.70 -15.07 -7.63
CA HIS A 137 -16.95 -14.70 -6.97
C HIS A 137 -16.66 -13.70 -5.84
N LEU A 138 -17.23 -12.49 -5.90
CA LEU A 138 -16.91 -11.40 -4.96
C LEU A 138 -17.45 -11.60 -3.55
N ASP A 139 -18.32 -12.59 -3.31
CA ASP A 139 -18.83 -12.89 -1.98
C ASP A 139 -17.68 -13.31 -1.03
N ILE A 140 -17.55 -12.55 0.04
CA ILE A 140 -16.58 -12.75 1.11
C ILE A 140 -17.21 -13.24 2.41
N GLU A 141 -18.53 -13.51 2.48
CA GLU A 141 -19.22 -13.84 3.74
C GLU A 141 -18.62 -15.06 4.44
N GLN A 142 -18.30 -16.12 3.68
CA GLN A 142 -17.63 -17.30 4.23
C GLN A 142 -16.25 -16.95 4.81
N CYS A 143 -15.50 -16.07 4.14
CA CYS A 143 -14.20 -15.60 4.63
C CYS A 143 -14.38 -14.69 5.86
N ARG A 144 -15.41 -13.86 5.89
CA ARG A 144 -15.75 -12.97 7.00
C ARG A 144 -16.11 -13.78 8.24
N GLN A 145 -16.97 -14.80 8.11
CA GLN A 145 -17.33 -15.69 9.23
C GLN A 145 -16.11 -16.45 9.76
N PHE A 146 -15.26 -16.96 8.88
CA PHE A 146 -14.00 -17.62 9.27
C PHE A 146 -13.10 -16.66 10.07
N VAL A 147 -12.87 -15.44 9.56
CA VAL A 147 -12.03 -14.44 10.21
C VAL A 147 -12.61 -14.02 11.55
N ARG A 148 -13.93 -13.81 11.63
CA ARG A 148 -14.63 -13.46 12.87
C ARG A 148 -14.38 -14.49 13.96
N ASN A 149 -14.54 -15.78 13.64
CA ASN A 149 -14.27 -16.85 14.59
C ASN A 149 -12.81 -16.83 15.06
N LYS A 150 -11.85 -16.65 14.13
CA LYS A 150 -10.41 -16.54 14.47
C LYS A 150 -10.11 -15.35 15.37
N LEU A 151 -10.70 -14.19 15.10
CA LEU A 151 -10.54 -12.97 15.91
C LEU A 151 -11.18 -13.11 17.29
N GLN A 152 -12.31 -13.81 17.43
CA GLN A 152 -12.93 -14.09 18.72
C GLN A 152 -12.05 -15.00 19.59
N THR A 153 -11.34 -15.96 19.00
CA THR A 153 -10.46 -16.88 19.74
C THR A 153 -9.10 -16.24 20.08
N ARG A 154 -8.46 -15.56 19.13
CA ARG A 154 -7.10 -14.99 19.31
C ARG A 154 -7.13 -13.57 19.91
N GLY A 155 -8.16 -12.80 19.61
CA GLY A 155 -8.17 -11.35 19.72
C GLY A 155 -7.68 -10.64 18.44
N SER A 156 -8.06 -9.37 18.30
CA SER A 156 -7.77 -8.53 17.13
C SER A 156 -6.42 -7.83 17.19
N LYS A 157 -5.66 -7.95 18.29
CA LYS A 157 -4.37 -7.27 18.45
C LYS A 157 -3.38 -7.65 17.35
N SER A 158 -2.63 -6.68 16.83
CA SER A 158 -1.59 -6.93 15.82
C SER A 158 -0.53 -7.93 16.30
N PHE A 159 0.17 -8.59 15.38
CA PHE A 159 1.30 -9.47 15.71
C PHE A 159 2.48 -8.64 16.23
N GLU A 160 3.32 -9.23 17.07
CA GLU A 160 4.58 -8.61 17.48
C GLU A 160 5.51 -8.45 16.26
N PHE A 161 6.03 -7.24 16.08
CA PHE A 161 6.95 -6.92 15.01
C PHE A 161 8.38 -7.19 15.45
N VAL A 162 9.10 -7.96 14.64
CA VAL A 162 10.54 -8.20 14.81
C VAL A 162 11.33 -7.39 13.78
N GLN A 163 12.46 -6.83 14.15
CA GLN A 163 13.33 -6.14 13.20
C GLN A 163 13.82 -7.11 12.11
N THR A 164 13.48 -6.83 10.85
CA THR A 164 13.91 -7.65 9.69
C THR A 164 15.12 -7.07 8.95
N THR A 165 15.47 -5.82 9.23
CA THR A 165 16.56 -5.10 8.58
C THR A 165 17.30 -4.26 9.61
N PRO A 166 18.64 -4.24 9.62
CA PRO A 166 19.42 -3.37 10.50
C PRO A 166 19.02 -1.90 10.36
N CYS A 167 19.09 -1.15 11.46
CA CYS A 167 18.89 0.30 11.41
C CYS A 167 20.03 0.96 10.61
N TYR A 168 19.69 1.96 9.79
CA TYR A 168 20.70 2.76 9.10
C TYR A 168 21.60 3.46 10.12
N LYS A 169 22.92 3.34 9.94
CA LYS A 169 23.94 3.99 10.76
C LYS A 169 24.76 4.93 9.85
N PRO A 170 24.65 6.26 10.01
CA PRO A 170 25.38 7.22 9.17
C PRO A 170 26.91 7.01 9.19
N SER A 171 27.44 6.49 10.30
CA SER A 171 28.85 6.21 10.51
C SER A 171 29.35 4.91 9.85
N GLN A 172 28.45 4.11 9.27
CA GLN A 172 28.77 2.85 8.61
C GLN A 172 28.07 2.83 7.25
N PRO A 173 28.71 3.35 6.18
CA PRO A 173 28.17 3.21 4.83
C PRO A 173 27.99 1.73 4.53
N VAL A 174 26.77 1.34 4.15
CA VAL A 174 26.42 -0.05 3.84
C VAL A 174 27.15 -0.42 2.56
N ALA A 175 28.23 -1.21 2.67
CA ALA A 175 28.79 -1.91 1.52
C ALA A 175 27.69 -2.74 0.87
N ASP A 176 27.63 -2.77 -0.47
CA ASP A 176 26.62 -3.47 -1.27
C ASP A 176 26.13 -4.73 -0.55
N ALA A 177 24.91 -4.64 0.00
CA ALA A 177 24.40 -5.65 0.90
C ALA A 177 24.45 -6.99 0.17
N VAL A 178 25.37 -7.87 0.59
CA VAL A 178 25.44 -9.24 0.10
C VAL A 178 24.06 -9.82 0.33
N PHE A 179 23.32 -10.02 -0.75
CA PHE A 179 21.94 -10.46 -0.72
C PHE A 179 21.94 -11.90 -0.20
N HIS A 180 21.89 -12.06 1.12
CA HIS A 180 21.88 -13.35 1.81
C HIS A 180 20.50 -14.01 1.64
N GLY A 181 20.22 -14.43 0.41
CA GLY A 181 19.03 -15.18 0.06
C GLY A 181 17.71 -14.48 0.33
N PHE A 182 16.63 -15.15 -0.05
CA PHE A 182 15.28 -14.69 0.18
C PHE A 182 14.87 -15.04 1.62
N TYR A 183 15.06 -14.12 2.55
CA TYR A 183 14.55 -14.29 3.91
C TYR A 183 13.02 -14.15 3.91
N LYS A 184 12.31 -15.15 4.41
CA LYS A 184 10.85 -15.09 4.57
C LYS A 184 10.54 -14.08 5.67
N ASN A 185 9.85 -13.00 5.32
CA ASN A 185 9.41 -12.01 6.30
C ASN A 185 8.55 -12.69 7.40
N PRO A 186 8.98 -12.67 8.68
CA PRO A 186 8.32 -13.41 9.76
C PRO A 186 6.93 -12.87 10.07
N GLN A 187 6.69 -11.57 9.90
CA GLN A 187 5.37 -10.96 10.08
C GLN A 187 4.38 -11.45 9.02
N THR A 188 4.82 -11.55 7.77
CA THR A 188 4.03 -12.11 6.66
C THR A 188 3.74 -13.58 6.91
N LYS A 189 4.71 -14.34 7.42
CA LYS A 189 4.50 -15.74 7.80
C LYS A 189 3.45 -15.87 8.91
N ALA A 190 3.53 -15.05 9.96
CA ALA A 190 2.57 -15.05 11.06
C ALA A 190 1.15 -14.72 10.58
N LEU A 191 1.00 -13.69 9.73
CA LEU A 191 -0.29 -13.33 9.13
C LEU A 191 -0.88 -14.47 8.28
N LEU A 192 -0.06 -15.08 7.41
CA LEU A 192 -0.52 -16.17 6.56
C LEU A 192 -0.86 -17.43 7.37
N GLN A 193 -0.10 -17.74 8.43
CA GLN A 193 -0.41 -18.84 9.34
C GLN A 193 -1.75 -18.61 10.06
N PHE A 194 -1.97 -17.40 10.58
CA PHE A 194 -3.23 -17.02 11.22
C PHE A 194 -4.43 -17.17 10.28
N LEU A 195 -4.26 -16.76 9.02
CA LEU A 195 -5.27 -16.90 7.98
C LEU A 195 -5.29 -18.28 7.30
N GLU A 196 -4.48 -19.25 7.73
CA GLU A 196 -4.36 -20.58 7.09
C GLU A 196 -4.11 -20.52 5.57
N LEU A 197 -3.20 -19.63 5.15
CA LEU A 197 -2.85 -19.39 3.76
C LEU A 197 -1.46 -19.92 3.43
N LYS A 198 -1.28 -20.33 2.17
CA LYS A 198 0.02 -20.75 1.64
C LYS A 198 0.92 -19.53 1.38
N TYR A 199 2.20 -19.66 1.69
CA TYR A 199 3.22 -18.68 1.35
C TYR A 199 3.61 -18.80 -0.13
N LEU A 200 2.99 -17.99 -1.00
CA LEU A 200 3.13 -18.13 -2.45
C LEU A 200 4.43 -17.54 -3.04
N LEU A 201 5.11 -16.64 -2.33
CA LEU A 201 6.29 -15.93 -2.84
C LEU A 201 7.51 -16.85 -3.08
N ASN A 202 7.54 -18.06 -2.52
CA ASN A 202 8.62 -19.03 -2.79
C ASN A 202 8.60 -19.55 -4.24
N LYS A 203 7.43 -19.62 -4.87
CA LYS A 203 7.28 -20.17 -6.24
C LYS A 203 8.02 -19.35 -7.30
N MET A 204 8.21 -18.05 -7.04
CA MET A 204 9.05 -17.17 -7.85
C MET A 204 10.52 -17.62 -7.91
N SER A 205 11.01 -18.31 -6.87
CA SER A 205 12.39 -18.80 -6.81
C SER A 205 12.59 -20.06 -7.64
N GLU A 206 11.63 -21.01 -7.65
CA GLU A 206 11.75 -22.23 -8.45
C GLU A 206 11.72 -21.90 -9.94
N SER A 207 10.84 -20.99 -10.36
CA SER A 207 10.77 -20.53 -11.75
C SER A 207 12.04 -19.80 -12.19
N ARG A 208 12.66 -18.99 -11.31
CA ARG A 208 13.94 -18.32 -11.60
C ARG A 208 15.11 -19.28 -11.61
N LYS A 209 15.22 -20.19 -10.64
CA LYS A 209 16.28 -21.22 -10.60
C LYS A 209 16.23 -22.13 -11.83
N LEU A 210 15.04 -22.53 -12.27
CA LEU A 210 14.86 -23.31 -13.50
C LEU A 210 15.31 -22.53 -14.74
N ALA A 211 14.93 -21.26 -14.84
CA ALA A 211 15.33 -20.37 -15.94
C ALA A 211 16.84 -20.11 -15.98
N THR A 212 17.50 -20.00 -14.82
CA THR A 212 18.96 -19.85 -14.73
C THR A 212 19.69 -21.17 -15.00
N SER A 213 19.12 -22.33 -14.65
CA SER A 213 19.73 -23.63 -14.93
C SER A 213 19.63 -24.06 -16.41
N LEU A 214 18.66 -23.52 -17.15
CA LEU A 214 18.48 -23.74 -18.59
C LEU A 214 19.34 -22.80 -19.46
N ALA A 215 20.09 -21.87 -18.85
CA ALA A 215 21.00 -20.97 -19.55
C ALA A 215 22.45 -21.44 -19.36
N PRO A 216 22.87 -22.46 -20.12
CA PRO A 216 24.14 -22.38 -20.80
C PRO A 216 23.97 -22.79 -22.26
N LEU A 217 24.17 -21.83 -23.18
CA LEU A 217 24.48 -21.96 -24.61
C LEU A 217 23.86 -20.76 -25.33
N ILE A 218 24.56 -19.63 -25.32
CA ILE A 218 24.78 -18.70 -26.44
C ILE A 218 25.81 -17.72 -25.88
N SER A 219 27.07 -18.15 -25.93
CA SER A 219 28.23 -17.25 -25.95
C SER A 219 28.54 -17.04 -27.43
N GLY A 220 28.39 -15.81 -27.92
CA GLY A 220 28.73 -15.48 -29.29
C GLY A 220 28.48 -14.01 -29.60
N TYR A 221 29.52 -13.21 -29.42
CA TYR A 221 29.90 -12.02 -30.19
C TYR A 221 28.80 -11.15 -30.85
N SER A 222 28.77 -9.86 -30.53
CA SER A 222 29.57 -8.87 -31.28
C SER A 222 29.20 -7.45 -30.83
N SER A 223 30.23 -6.71 -30.43
CA SER A 223 30.29 -5.25 -30.48
C SER A 223 29.78 -4.71 -31.81
N PHE A 224 29.02 -3.61 -31.81
CA PHE A 224 29.20 -2.49 -32.75
C PHE A 224 28.43 -1.25 -32.24
N VAL A 225 29.22 -0.19 -32.01
CA VAL A 225 28.85 1.24 -31.93
C VAL A 225 28.99 1.77 -33.37
N PRO A 226 28.12 2.69 -33.85
CA PRO A 226 28.28 4.13 -33.63
C PRO A 226 27.11 4.78 -32.90
#